data_AF-A0A2V8EC04-F1
#
_entry.id   AF-A0A2V8EC04-F1
#
_cell.length_a   1.000
_cell.length_b   1.000
_cell.length_c   1.000
_cell.angle_alpha   90.00
_cell.angle_beta   90.00
_cell.angle_gamma   90.00
#
_symmetry.space_group_name_H-M   'P 1'
#
loop_
_entity.id
_entity.type
_entity.pdbx_description
1 polymer ?
#
loop_
_entity_poly.entity_id
_entity_poly.type
_entity_poly.pdbx_seq_one_letter_code
_entity_poly.pdbx_strand_id
1 'polypeptide(L)' 'MPATKECPLCGGNMKLRETKSVVHVPGNRNATTRATWEWVCPDCDYFEEAEEAESGR' A
#
# COMPACT_ATOMS: atom_id res chain seq x y z
N MET A 1 -6.32 -6.24 -16.23
CA MET A 1 -6.61 -7.44 -15.41
C MET A 1 -6.63 -6.94 -13.98
N PRO A 2 -7.68 -7.16 -13.17
CA PRO A 2 -7.61 -6.76 -11.77
C PRO A 2 -6.42 -7.49 -11.17
N ALA A 3 -5.43 -6.76 -10.65
CA ALA A 3 -4.34 -7.39 -9.92
C ALA A 3 -5.00 -8.03 -8.69
N THR A 4 -5.07 -9.35 -8.66
CA THR A 4 -5.56 -10.12 -7.50
C THR A 4 -4.36 -10.86 -6.97
N LYS A 5 -3.87 -10.46 -5.80
CA LYS A 5 -2.76 -11.12 -5.13
C LYS A 5 -3.30 -12.20 -4.18
N GLU A 6 -2.66 -13.36 -4.16
CA GLU A 6 -3.00 -14.43 -3.24
C GLU A 6 -2.14 -14.32 -1.97
N CYS A 7 -2.75 -14.52 -0.80
CA CYS A 7 -2.05 -14.39 0.47
C CYS A 7 -1.12 -15.58 0.71
N PRO A 8 0.18 -15.36 0.98
CA PRO A 8 1.13 -16.45 1.21
C PRO A 8 0.90 -17.20 2.53
N LEU A 9 0.14 -16.63 3.47
CA LEU A 9 -0.11 -17.26 4.78
C LEU A 9 -1.33 -18.19 4.79
N CYS A 10 -2.40 -17.83 4.09
CA CYS A 10 -3.66 -18.57 4.14
C CYS A 10 -4.22 -18.98 2.76
N GLY A 11 -3.61 -18.54 1.66
CA GLY A 11 -4.12 -18.79 0.30
C GLY A 11 -5.37 -17.97 -0.05
N GLY A 12 -5.76 -17.00 0.79
CA GLY A 12 -6.91 -16.14 0.56
C GLY A 12 -6.66 -15.02 -0.45
N ASN A 13 -7.72 -14.31 -0.86
CA ASN A 13 -7.61 -13.21 -1.81
C ASN A 13 -7.22 -11.91 -1.09
N MET A 14 -6.09 -11.31 -1.46
CA MET A 14 -5.69 -10.01 -0.95
C MET A 14 -6.41 -8.89 -1.69
N LYS A 15 -6.63 -7.77 -0.99
CA LYS A 15 -7.23 -6.55 -1.52
C LYS A 15 -6.19 -5.44 -1.52
N LEU A 16 -6.15 -4.67 -2.61
CA LEU A 16 -5.31 -3.49 -2.70
C LEU A 16 -5.94 -2.36 -1.88
N ARG A 17 -5.16 -1.77 -0.98
CA ARG A 17 -5.54 -0.64 -0.14
C ARG A 17 -4.60 0.53 -0.43
N GLU A 18 -5.16 1.68 -0.74
CA GLU A 18 -4.41 2.93 -0.83
C GLU A 18 -4.24 3.51 0.59
N THR A 19 -3.00 3.74 1.00
CA THR A 19 -2.65 4.38 2.27
C THR A 19 -1.96 5.71 2.00
N LYS A 20 -2.54 6.79 2.54
CA LYS A 20 -1.97 8.14 2.44
C LYS A 20 -1.20 8.46 3.71
N SER A 21 0.13 8.48 3.59
CA SER A 21 1.01 8.90 4.67
C SER A 21 1.29 10.40 4.54
N VAL A 22 0.77 11.19 5.48
CA VAL A 22 1.05 12.63 5.56
C VAL A 22 2.22 12.82 6.52
N VAL A 23 3.42 13.07 6.00
CA VAL A 23 4.56 13.41 6.85
C VAL A 23 4.54 14.91 7.10
N HIS A 24 4.12 15.31 8.30
CA HIS A 24 4.21 16.70 8.72
C HIS A 24 5.59 16.95 9.33
N VAL A 25 6.47 17.58 8.56
CA VAL A 25 7.80 18.00 9.06
C VAL A 25 7.66 19.37 9.72
N PRO A 26 7.80 19.50 11.05
CA PRO A 26 7.77 20.80 11.71
C PRO A 26 8.90 21.68 11.18
N GLY A 27 8.54 22.82 10.55
CA GLY A 27 9.48 23.73 9.89
C GLY A 27 9.35 23.79 8.36
N ASN A 28 8.65 22.83 7.74
CA ASN A 28 8.33 22.86 6.31
C ASN A 28 6.81 22.97 6.10
N ARG A 29 6.34 24.02 5.42
CA ARG A 29 4.89 24.22 5.14
C ARG A 29 4.32 23.25 4.09
N ASN A 30 5.18 22.55 3.35
CA ASN A 30 4.76 21.54 2.40
C ASN A 30 4.62 20.19 3.11
N ALA A 31 3.40 19.83 3.49
CA ALA A 31 3.07 18.47 3.89
C ALA A 31 3.27 17.56 2.68
N THR A 32 4.30 16.72 2.72
CA THR A 32 4.51 15.70 1.67
C THR A 32 3.52 14.57 1.92
N THR A 33 2.42 14.58 1.18
CA THR A 33 1.49 13.44 1.06
C THR A 33 2.13 12.40 0.16
N ARG A 34 2.53 11.26 0.72
CA ARG A 34 2.94 10.08 -0.05
C ARG A 34 1.79 9.08 -0.03
N ALA A 35 1.23 8.79 -1.20
CA ALA A 35 0.31 7.67 -1.37
C ALA A 35 1.15 6.41 -1.62
N THR A 36 0.91 5.37 -0.84
CA THR A 36 1.46 4.03 -1.02
C THR A 36 0.31 3.05 -1.18
N TRP A 37 0.53 1.99 -1.92
CA TRP A 37 -0.45 0.94 -2.10
C TRP A 37 0.00 -0.29 -1.35
N GLU A 38 -0.91 -0.99 -0.71
CA GLU A 38 -0.63 -2.14 0.13
C GLU A 38 -1.62 -3.26 -0.20
N TRP A 39 -1.14 -4.49 -0.32
CA TRP A 39 -1.98 -5.67 -0.36
C TRP A 39 -2.32 -6.07 1.07
N VAL A 40 -3.60 -6.20 1.38
CA VAL A 40 -4.07 -6.63 2.70
C VAL A 40 -5.00 -7.84 2.55
N CYS A 41 -4.72 -8.90 3.29
CA CYS A 41 -5.58 -10.09 3.38
C CYS A 41 -6.62 -9.91 4.49
N PRO A 42 -7.93 -9.93 4.18
CA PRO A 42 -8.97 -9.77 5.20
C PRO A 42 -9.15 -11.00 6.11
N ASP A 43 -8.62 -12.17 5.73
CA ASP A 43 -8.80 -13.42 6.48
C ASP A 43 -7.77 -13.61 7.60
N CYS A 44 -6.54 -13.17 7.40
CA CYS A 44 -5.44 -13.37 8.36
C CYS A 44 -4.70 -12.08 8.75
N ASP A 45 -5.20 -10.93 8.30
CA ASP A 45 -4.62 -9.60 8.55
C ASP A 45 -3.18 -9.42 8.02
N TYR A 46 -2.70 -10.34 7.17
CA TYR A 46 -1.40 -10.20 6.51
C TYR A 46 -1.40 -9.02 5.53
N PHE A 47 -0.34 -8.21 5.55
CA PHE A 47 -0.18 -7.10 4.63
C PHE A 47 1.24 -7.02 4.05
N GLU A 48 1.36 -6.45 2.85
CA GLU A 48 2.63 -6.14 2.20
C GLU A 48 2.50 -4.92 1.29
N GLU A 49 3.60 -4.19 1.06
CA GLU A 49 3.60 -3.08 0.11
C GLU A 49 3.36 -3.60 -1.31
N ALA A 50 2.35 -3.05 -1.97
CA ALA A 50 2.19 -3.23 -3.39
C ALA A 50 3.26 -2.39 -4.07
N GLU A 51 4.16 -3.06 -4.78
CA GLU A 51 5.10 -2.42 -5.69
C GLU A 51 4.29 -1.74 -6.81
N GLU A 52 3.75 -0.55 -6.55
CA GLU A 52 3.28 0.30 -7.60
C GLU A 52 4.52 0.92 -8.23
N ALA A 53 4.87 0.38 -9.39
CA ALA A 53 5.97 0.74 -10.24
C ALA A 53 6.35 2.21 -10.03
N GLU A 54 7.56 2.40 -9.54
CA GLU A 54 8.38 3.58 -9.72
C GLU A 54 8.29 4.08 -11.18
N SER A 55 7.22 4.81 -11.50
CA SER A 55 7.18 5.74 -12.63
C SER A 55 7.98 6.95 -12.17
N GLY A 56 9.29 6.75 -12.16
CA GLY A 56 10.27 7.63 -11.55
C GLY A 56 11.42 7.94 -12.48
N ARG A 57 11.11 8.22 -13.76
CA ARG A 57 11.86 9.05 -14.71
C ARG A 57 13.08 8.46 -15.43
#